data_AF-A0A958S6D5-F1
#
_entry.id   AF-A0A958S6D5-F1
#
_cell.length_a   1.000
_cell.length_b   1.000
_cell.length_c   1.000
_cell.angle_alpha   90.00
_cell.angle_beta   90.00
_cell.angle_gamma   90.00
#
_symmetry.space_group_name_H-M   'P 1'
#
loop_
_entity.id
_entity.type
_entity.pdbx_description
1 polymer ?
#
loop_
_entity_poly.entity_id
_entity_poly.type
_entity_poly.pdbx_seq_one_letter_code
_entity_poly.pdbx_strand_id
1 'polypeptide(L)'
;MEPSEIERLRQQHRTFFYSEKTLPLEFRLDQISKLCEAVKSREQAILHALQQDLHKPVVEAYGGELGVFFEELKLVRKKLSSWMRKRR
;
A
#
# COMPACT_ATOMS: atom_id res chain seq x y z
N MET A 1 -3.12 -6.29 -21.05
CA MET A 1 -3.66 -4.93 -20.97
C MET A 1 -3.30 -4.24 -22.25
N GLU A 2 -4.29 -3.78 -22.98
CA GLU A 2 -4.07 -3.08 -24.23
C GLU A 2 -3.49 -1.68 -23.97
N PRO A 3 -2.64 -1.13 -24.86
CA PRO A 3 -2.04 0.20 -24.69
C PRO A 3 -3.07 1.32 -24.41
N SER A 4 -4.27 1.20 -24.98
CA SER A 4 -5.39 2.13 -24.78
C SER A 4 -5.96 2.09 -23.35
N GLU A 5 -5.94 0.93 -22.69
CA GLU A 5 -6.42 0.77 -21.31
C GLU A 5 -5.47 1.41 -20.31
N ILE A 6 -4.16 1.27 -20.55
CA ILE A 6 -3.11 1.90 -19.75
C ILE A 6 -3.27 3.43 -19.77
N GLU A 7 -3.47 4.00 -20.96
CA GLU A 7 -3.65 5.45 -21.10
C GLU A 7 -4.91 5.94 -20.37
N ARG A 8 -6.01 5.18 -20.47
CA ARG A 8 -7.25 5.49 -19.74
C ARG A 8 -7.04 5.50 -18.22
N LEU A 9 -6.40 4.47 -17.67
CA LEU A 9 -6.10 4.38 -16.24
C LEU A 9 -5.19 5.52 -15.78
N ARG A 10 -4.17 5.84 -16.58
CA ARG A 10 -3.27 6.96 -16.33
C ARG A 10 -4.03 8.28 -16.23
N GLN A 11 -4.93 8.54 -17.18
CA GLN A 11 -5.73 9.76 -17.18
C GLN A 11 -6.65 9.83 -15.96
N GLN A 12 -7.27 8.72 -15.56
CA GLN A 12 -8.11 8.66 -14.36
C GLN A 12 -7.32 8.97 -13.09
N HIS A 13 -6.12 8.40 -12.93
CA HIS A 13 -5.25 8.69 -11.78
C HIS A 13 -4.82 10.16 -11.74
N ARG A 14 -4.48 10.76 -12.90
CA ARG A 14 -4.14 12.19 -13.00
C ARG A 14 -5.32 13.05 -12.58
N THR A 15 -6.51 12.81 -13.12
CA THR A 15 -7.72 13.55 -12.76
C THR A 15 -8.02 13.46 -11.27
N PHE A 16 -7.89 12.28 -10.66
CA PHE A 16 -8.09 12.12 -9.22
C PHE A 16 -7.05 12.88 -8.39
N PHE A 17 -5.77 12.82 -8.77
CA PHE A 17 -4.72 13.57 -8.10
C PHE A 17 -4.94 15.09 -8.18
N TYR A 18 -5.28 15.60 -9.36
CA TYR A 18 -5.58 17.04 -9.56
C TYR A 18 -6.87 17.50 -8.88
N SER A 19 -7.72 16.59 -8.39
CA SER A 19 -8.85 16.94 -7.52
C SER A 19 -8.42 17.30 -6.09
N GLU A 20 -7.13 17.20 -5.77
CA GLU A 20 -6.52 17.53 -4.47
C GLU A 20 -6.99 16.68 -3.28
N LYS A 21 -7.93 15.74 -3.49
CA LYS A 21 -8.45 14.81 -2.47
C LYS A 21 -7.35 14.00 -1.78
N THR A 22 -6.20 13.81 -2.43
CA THR A 22 -5.06 13.04 -1.89
C THR A 22 -4.14 13.86 -0.98
N LEU A 23 -4.29 15.19 -0.95
CA LEU A 23 -3.41 16.08 -0.21
C LEU A 23 -3.58 16.02 1.31
N PRO A 24 -4.82 16.01 1.86
CA PRO A 24 -5.04 16.01 3.31
C PRO A 24 -4.40 14.83 4.02
N LEU A 25 -3.93 15.05 5.26
CA LEU A 25 -3.31 14.01 6.09
C LEU A 25 -4.31 12.89 6.39
N GLU A 26 -5.55 13.25 6.67
CA GLU A 26 -6.65 12.36 7.03
C GLU A 26 -6.92 11.36 5.90
N PHE A 27 -6.95 11.84 4.65
CA PHE A 27 -7.13 10.98 3.49
C PHE A 27 -6.02 9.92 3.40
N ARG A 28 -4.76 10.34 3.58
CA ARG A 28 -3.61 9.42 3.50
C ARG A 28 -3.62 8.40 4.63
N LEU A 29 -3.96 8.82 5.86
CA LEU A 29 -4.08 7.92 7.01
C LEU A 29 -5.22 6.91 6.84
N ASP A 30 -6.35 7.33 6.25
CA ASP A 30 -7.45 6.45 5.89
C ASP A 30 -7.01 5.42 4.82
N GLN A 31 -6.30 5.85 3.76
CA GLN A 31 -5.80 4.92 2.74
C GLN A 31 -4.81 3.91 3.31
N ILE A 32 -3.91 4.34 4.21
CA ILE A 32 -2.97 3.43 4.88
C ILE A 32 -3.70 2.41 5.77
N SER A 33 -4.78 2.83 6.44
CA SER A 33 -5.59 1.93 7.27
C SER A 33 -6.33 0.90 6.42
N LYS A 34 -6.96 1.34 5.33
CA LYS A 34 -7.60 0.47 4.34
C LYS A 34 -6.63 -0.52 3.72
N LEU A 35 -5.42 -0.08 3.39
CA LEU A 35 -4.37 -0.96 2.86
C LEU A 35 -3.96 -2.02 3.89
N CYS A 36 -3.79 -1.63 5.16
CA CYS A 36 -3.49 -2.56 6.25
C CYS A 36 -4.59 -3.63 6.39
N GLU A 37 -5.85 -3.23 6.40
CA GLU A 37 -7.00 -4.13 6.51
C GLU A 37 -7.14 -5.05 5.29
N ALA A 38 -6.94 -4.51 4.08
CA ALA A 38 -7.00 -5.27 2.84
C ALA A 38 -5.94 -6.38 2.79
N VAL A 39 -4.73 -6.11 3.30
CA VAL A 39 -3.65 -7.11 3.38
C VAL A 39 -3.90 -8.11 4.51
N LYS A 40 -4.29 -7.66 5.71
CA LYS A 40 -4.63 -8.56 6.83
C LYS A 40 -5.73 -9.55 6.47
N SER A 41 -6.79 -9.08 5.82
CA SER A 41 -7.89 -9.95 5.37
C SER A 41 -7.49 -10.97 4.30
N ARG A 42 -6.33 -10.79 3.66
CA ARG A 42 -5.79 -11.66 2.61
C ARG A 42 -4.48 -12.34 2.98
N GLU A 43 -4.08 -12.28 4.24
CA GLU A 43 -2.77 -12.73 4.70
C GLU A 43 -2.47 -14.17 4.23
N GLN A 44 -3.40 -15.09 4.46
CA GLN A 44 -3.26 -16.49 4.05
C GLN A 44 -3.20 -16.67 2.53
N ALA A 45 -3.97 -15.89 1.77
CA ALA A 45 -3.93 -15.94 0.31
C ALA A 45 -2.58 -15.42 -0.24
N ILE A 46 -2.01 -14.40 0.39
CA ILE A 46 -0.69 -13.86 0.04
C ILE A 46 0.41 -14.89 0.37
N LEU A 47 0.38 -15.49 1.57
CA LEU A 47 1.34 -16.53 1.95
C LEU A 47 1.28 -17.74 1.02
N HIS A 48 0.07 -18.16 0.64
CA HIS A 48 -0.13 -19.25 -0.31
C HIS A 48 0.44 -18.90 -1.68
N ALA A 49 0.17 -17.70 -2.20
CA ALA A 49 0.74 -17.25 -3.47
C ALA A 49 2.28 -17.18 -3.42
N LEU A 50 2.86 -16.66 -2.35
CA LEU A 50 4.32 -16.62 -2.15
C LEU A 50 4.93 -18.02 -2.10
N GLN A 51 4.24 -18.99 -1.51
CA GLN A 51 4.69 -20.38 -1.61
C GLN A 51 4.63 -20.83 -3.07
N GLN A 52 3.50 -20.67 -3.75
CA GLN A 52 3.32 -21.24 -5.10
C GLN A 52 4.32 -20.66 -6.11
N ASP A 53 4.58 -19.36 -6.02
CA ASP A 53 5.44 -18.67 -6.97
C ASP A 53 6.93 -18.84 -6.64
N LEU A 54 7.29 -18.80 -5.35
CA LEU A 54 8.68 -18.69 -4.91
C LEU A 54 9.16 -19.88 -4.05
N HIS A 55 8.29 -20.84 -3.77
CA HIS A 55 8.52 -21.97 -2.85
C HIS A 55 8.99 -21.55 -1.44
N LYS A 56 8.69 -20.30 -1.04
CA LYS A 56 9.09 -19.77 0.27
C LYS A 56 8.32 -20.47 1.40
N PRO A 57 9.00 -20.94 2.46
CA PRO A 57 8.34 -21.39 3.69
C PRO A 57 7.52 -20.26 4.34
N VAL A 58 6.39 -20.60 4.96
CA VAL A 58 5.47 -19.64 5.58
C VAL A 58 6.16 -18.68 6.56
N VAL A 59 7.10 -19.19 7.36
CA VAL A 59 7.83 -18.37 8.35
C VAL A 59 8.70 -17.31 7.67
N GLU A 60 9.38 -17.67 6.58
CA GLU A 60 10.21 -16.75 5.81
C GLU A 60 9.34 -15.73 5.04
N ALA A 61 8.28 -16.21 4.39
CA ALA A 61 7.32 -15.35 3.69
C ALA A 61 6.67 -14.34 4.65
N TYR A 62 6.25 -14.78 5.84
CA TYR A 62 5.70 -13.88 6.84
C TYR A 62 6.76 -12.92 7.36
N GLY A 63 7.91 -13.41 7.81
CA GLY A 63 8.94 -12.57 8.41
C GLY A 63 9.56 -11.55 7.44
N GLY A 64 9.78 -11.95 6.19
CA GLY A 64 10.46 -11.14 5.18
C GLY A 64 9.54 -10.23 4.36
N GLU A 65 8.26 -10.60 4.18
CA GLU A 65 7.33 -9.83 3.35
C GLU A 65 6.26 -9.15 4.23
N LEU A 66 5.38 -9.94 4.86
CA LEU A 66 4.19 -9.40 5.56
C LEU A 66 4.55 -8.68 6.86
N GLY A 67 5.47 -9.23 7.64
CA GLY A 67 5.95 -8.65 8.89
C GLY A 67 6.66 -7.32 8.65
N VAL A 68 7.55 -7.27 7.66
CA VAL A 68 8.22 -6.04 7.22
C VAL A 68 7.17 -5.01 6.77
N PHE A 69 6.24 -5.41 5.90
CA PHE A 69 5.17 -4.56 5.42
C PHE A 69 4.34 -3.95 6.57
N PHE A 70 3.92 -4.74 7.56
CA PHE A 70 3.13 -4.23 8.68
C PHE A 70 3.91 -3.26 9.57
N GLU A 71 5.21 -3.52 9.82
CA GLU A 71 6.04 -2.58 10.58
C GLU A 71 6.31 -1.28 9.80
N GLU A 72 6.44 -1.33 8.47
CA GLU A 72 6.50 -0.13 7.63
C GLU A 72 5.21 0.68 7.71
N LEU A 73 4.03 0.06 7.55
CA LEU A 73 2.76 0.78 7.68
C LEU A 73 2.61 1.45 9.05
N LYS A 74 3.03 0.77 10.12
CA LYS A 74 3.03 1.31 11.49
C LYS A 74 3.98 2.51 11.62
N LEU A 75 5.18 2.43 11.05
CA LEU A 75 6.14 3.54 11.01
C LEU A 75 5.54 4.73 10.27
N VAL A 76 5.02 4.51 9.06
CA VAL A 76 4.41 5.56 8.23
C VAL A 76 3.27 6.22 9.00
N ARG A 77 2.32 5.47 9.57
CA ARG A 77 1.22 6.04 10.37
C ARG A 77 1.72 6.93 11.51
N LYS A 78 2.78 6.51 12.21
CA LYS A 78 3.35 7.26 13.33
C LYS A 78 4.07 8.54 12.88
N LYS A 79 4.70 8.53 11.70
CA LYS A 79 5.61 9.61 11.25
C LYS A 79 5.01 10.53 10.19
N LEU A 80 3.95 10.12 9.50
CA LEU A 80 3.40 10.79 8.32
C LEU A 80 3.10 12.28 8.57
N SER A 81 2.44 12.61 9.68
CA SER A 81 2.17 14.01 10.05
C SER A 81 3.46 14.85 10.13
N SER A 82 4.51 14.31 10.73
CA SER A 82 5.81 14.99 10.80
C SER A 82 6.49 15.11 9.45
N TRP A 83 6.36 14.09 8.58
CA TRP A 83 6.94 14.11 7.24
C TRP A 83 6.23 15.06 6.28
N MET A 84 4.94 15.28 6.48
CA MET A 84 4.13 16.20 5.67
C MET A 84 4.33 17.68 6.03
N ARG A 85 4.99 18.01 7.16
CA ARG A 85 5.29 19.40 7.48
C ARG A 85 6.21 19.99 6.41
N LYS A 86 5.92 21.24 6.01
CA LYS A 86 6.83 22.03 5.19
C LYS A 86 8.20 22.08 5.88
N ARG A 87 9.26 21.71 5.16
CA ARG A 87 10.63 21.94 5.62
C ARG A 87 10.85 23.46 5.62
N ARG A 88 11.40 23.97 6.73
CA ARG A 88 11.81 25.36 6.87
C ARG A 88 13.15 25.58 6.19
#